data_AF-A0A504JCS8-F1
#
_entry.id   AF-A0A504JCS8-F1
#
_cell.length_a   1.000
_cell.length_b   1.000
_cell.length_c   1.000
_cell.angle_alpha   90.00
_cell.angle_beta   90.00
_cell.angle_gamma   90.00
#
_symmetry.space_group_name_H-M   'P 1'
#
loop_
_entity.id
_entity.type
_entity.pdbx_description
1 polymer ?
#
loop_
_entity_poly.entity_id
_entity_poly.type
_entity_poly.pdbx_seq_one_letter_code
_entity_poly.pdbx_strand_id
1 'polypeptide(L)' 'MMSIQEDETYFYFTLEVIKALHLDSKVFFAGVADNAPYEFQVYSWINTLYKDGKTSDDAINEIHEMRRLFLIQNYNTS' A
#
# COMPACT_ATOMS: atom_id res chain seq x y z
N MET A 1 -4.47 19.74 -5.79
CA MET A 1 -5.65 19.30 -5.03
C MET A 1 -6.31 18.26 -5.89
N MET A 2 -6.42 17.02 -5.40
CA MET A 2 -7.04 15.92 -6.13
C MET A 2 -8.55 16.20 -6.25
N SER A 3 -9.17 15.82 -7.36
CA SER A 3 -10.62 15.99 -7.53
C SER A 3 -11.39 14.89 -6.76
N ILE A 4 -12.65 15.12 -6.42
CA ILE A 4 -13.48 14.16 -5.67
C ILE A 4 -13.53 12.76 -6.36
N GLN A 5 -13.56 12.72 -7.69
CA GLN A 5 -13.56 11.46 -8.46
C GLN A 5 -12.20 10.75 -8.45
N GLU A 6 -11.11 11.51 -8.47
CA GLU A 6 -9.76 10.97 -8.33
C GLU A 6 -9.52 10.46 -6.90
N ASP A 7 -10.06 11.15 -5.88
CA ASP A 7 -10.03 10.73 -4.48
C ASP A 7 -10.78 9.40 -4.28
N GLU A 8 -11.97 9.24 -4.87
CA GLU A 8 -12.73 7.98 -4.83
C GLU A 8 -11.97 6.84 -5.53
N THR A 9 -11.44 7.09 -6.72
CA THR A 9 -10.71 6.09 -7.51
C THR A 9 -9.45 5.62 -6.77
N TYR A 10 -8.70 6.57 -6.21
CA TYR A 10 -7.52 6.27 -5.39
C TYR A 10 -7.89 5.47 -4.14
N PHE A 11 -8.99 5.82 -3.48
CA PHE A 11 -9.48 5.11 -2.31
C PHE A 11 -9.85 3.65 -2.63
N TYR A 12 -10.57 3.40 -3.73
CA TYR A 12 -10.90 2.04 -4.15
C TYR A 12 -9.66 1.22 -4.51
N PHE A 13 -8.75 1.77 -5.31
CA PHE A 13 -7.47 1.14 -5.64
C PHE A 13 -6.70 0.74 -4.38
N THR A 14 -6.58 1.68 -3.44
CA THR A 14 -5.90 1.45 -2.16
C THR A 14 -6.57 0.34 -1.34
N LEU A 15 -7.91 0.35 -1.25
CA LEU A 15 -8.65 -0.69 -0.52
C LEU A 15 -8.53 -2.07 -1.15
N GLU A 16 -8.52 -2.17 -2.48
CA GLU A 16 -8.33 -3.44 -3.18
C GLU A 16 -6.97 -4.05 -2.85
N VAL A 17 -5.91 -3.24 -2.91
CA VAL A 17 -4.57 -3.68 -2.54
C VAL A 17 -4.50 -4.11 -1.07
N ILE A 18 -4.99 -3.29 -0.13
CA ILE A 18 -4.97 -3.60 1.31
C ILE A 18 -5.68 -4.92 1.60
N LYS A 19 -6.84 -5.16 0.97
CA LYS A 19 -7.61 -6.40 1.12
C LYS A 19 -6.86 -7.61 0.58
N ALA A 20 -6.24 -7.49 -0.58
CA ALA A 20 -5.44 -8.57 -1.19
C ALA A 20 -4.22 -8.94 -0.32
N LEU A 21 -3.65 -7.97 0.39
CA LEU A 21 -2.56 -8.19 1.35
C LEU A 21 -3.01 -8.79 2.69
N HIS A 22 -4.33 -9.05 2.85
CA HIS A 22 -4.98 -9.51 4.08
C HIS A 22 -4.77 -8.57 5.28
N LEU A 23 -4.72 -7.26 5.03
CA LEU A 23 -4.60 -6.24 6.06
C LEU A 23 -5.99 -5.71 6.44
N ASP A 24 -6.22 -5.46 7.73
CA ASP A 24 -7.42 -4.74 8.16
C ASP A 24 -7.28 -3.26 7.81
N SER A 25 -8.21 -2.73 7.01
CA SER A 25 -8.16 -1.35 6.55
C SER A 25 -8.15 -0.32 7.67
N LYS A 26 -8.89 -0.54 8.77
CA LYS A 26 -8.96 0.43 9.87
C LYS A 26 -7.63 0.48 10.63
N VAL A 27 -7.07 -0.70 10.91
CA VAL A 27 -5.76 -0.82 11.58
C VAL A 27 -4.66 -0.25 10.68
N PHE A 28 -4.69 -0.57 9.39
CA PHE A 28 -3.71 -0.08 8.43
C PHE A 28 -3.70 1.46 8.38
N PHE A 29 -4.85 2.10 8.18
CA PHE A 29 -4.90 3.56 8.09
C PHE A 29 -4.59 4.25 9.43
N ALA A 30 -4.92 3.63 10.57
CA ALA A 30 -4.47 4.12 11.88
C ALA A 30 -2.94 4.09 11.96
N GLY A 31 -2.30 3.00 11.53
CA GLY A 31 -0.84 2.91 11.46
C GLY A 31 -0.21 3.94 10.50
N VAL A 32 -0.83 4.20 9.34
CA VAL A 32 -0.38 5.27 8.42
C VAL A 32 -0.44 6.63 9.13
N ALA A 33 -1.52 6.94 9.84
CA ALA A 33 -1.67 8.21 10.56
C ALA A 33 -0.64 8.36 11.70
N ASP A 34 -0.28 7.25 12.34
CA ASP A 34 0.72 7.21 13.42
C ASP A 34 2.17 7.10 12.90
N ASN A 35 2.39 7.14 11.57
CA ASN A 35 3.69 6.92 10.93
C ASN A 35 4.35 5.58 11.30
N ALA A 36 3.54 4.52 11.50
CA ALA A 36 4.03 3.17 11.70
C ALA A 36 4.87 2.74 10.48
N PRO A 37 6.12 2.26 10.67
CA PRO A 37 7.05 2.08 9.55
C PRO A 37 6.55 1.15 8.44
N TYR A 38 5.89 0.06 8.80
CA TYR A 38 5.40 -0.92 7.83
C TYR A 38 4.22 -0.39 7.02
N GLU A 39 3.18 0.12 7.70
CA GLU A 39 1.99 0.67 7.08
C GLU A 39 2.33 1.87 6.20
N PHE A 40 3.21 2.76 6.69
CA PHE A 40 3.67 3.92 5.93
C PHE A 40 4.44 3.51 4.66
N GLN A 41 5.33 2.51 4.76
CA GLN A 41 6.09 2.02 3.60
C GLN A 41 5.16 1.39 2.54
N VAL A 42 4.21 0.55 2.96
CA VAL A 42 3.23 -0.05 2.05
C VAL A 42 2.35 1.02 1.41
N TYR A 43 1.88 2.00 2.18
CA TYR A 43 1.08 3.12 1.66
C TYR A 43 1.86 3.95 0.65
N SER A 44 3.16 4.18 0.88
CA SER A 44 4.04 4.84 -0.08
C SER A 44 4.14 4.06 -1.41
N TRP A 45 4.24 2.73 -1.38
CA TRP A 45 4.26 1.93 -2.60
C TRP A 45 2.94 2.01 -3.37
N ILE A 46 1.81 1.91 -2.65
CA ILE A 46 0.47 2.06 -3.25
C ILE A 46 0.35 3.40 -3.97
N ASN A 47 0.76 4.49 -3.32
CA ASN A 47 0.71 5.84 -3.90
C ASN A 47 1.58 5.96 -5.16
N THR A 48 2.78 5.39 -5.16
CA THR A 48 3.66 5.38 -6.33
C THR A 48 3.01 4.61 -7.49
N LEU A 49 2.56 3.39 -7.24
CA LEU A 49 1.98 2.53 -8.28
C LEU A 49 0.69 3.12 -8.87
N TYR A 50 -0.15 3.75 -8.05
CA TYR A 50 -1.33 4.46 -8.53
C TYR A 50 -0.95 5.63 -9.46
N LYS A 51 0.05 6.44 -9.08
CA LYS A 51 0.53 7.56 -9.90
C LYS A 51 1.17 7.11 -11.21
N ASP A 52 1.79 5.93 -11.20
CA ASP A 52 2.34 5.30 -12.40
C ASP A 52 1.24 4.69 -13.29
N GLY A 53 -0.04 4.77 -12.90
CA GLY A 53 -1.17 4.29 -13.68
C GLY A 53 -1.30 2.76 -13.70
N LYS A 54 -0.71 2.08 -12.71
CA LYS A 54 -0.81 0.61 -12.59
C LYS A 54 -2.25 0.20 -12.29
N THR A 55 -2.63 -0.97 -12.79
CA THR A 55 -3.88 -1.61 -12.38
C THR A 55 -3.76 -2.15 -10.96
N SER A 56 -4.89 -2.36 -10.27
CA SER A 56 -4.87 -2.96 -8.92
C SER A 56 -4.21 -4.33 -8.91
N ASP A 57 -4.44 -5.16 -9.93
CA ASP A 57 -3.84 -6.49 -10.05
C ASP A 57 -2.32 -6.43 -10.19
N ASP A 58 -1.80 -5.53 -11.05
CA ASP A 58 -0.35 -5.33 -11.20
C ASP A 58 0.27 -4.84 -9.88
N ALA A 59 -0.38 -3.88 -9.23
CA ALA A 59 0.09 -3.31 -7.97
C ALA A 59 0.12 -4.33 -6.83
N ILE A 60 -0.90 -5.21 -6.76
CA ILE A 60 -0.93 -6.31 -5.79
C ILE A 60 0.28 -7.23 -5.97
N ASN A 61 0.56 -7.66 -7.20
CA ASN A 61 1.70 -8.52 -7.50
C ASN A 61 3.03 -7.86 -7.14
N GLU A 62 3.24 -6.60 -7.55
CA GLU A 62 4.46 -5.87 -7.26
C GLU A 62 4.65 -5.63 -5.74
N ILE A 63 3.57 -5.32 -5.01
CA ILE A 63 3.65 -5.13 -3.55
C ILE A 63 3.91 -6.45 -2.82
N HIS A 64 3.39 -7.59 -3.29
CA HIS A 64 3.76 -8.88 -2.71
C HIS A 64 5.27 -9.15 -2.80
N GLU A 65 5.89 -8.86 -3.95
CA GLU A 65 7.34 -9.01 -4.14
C GLU A 65 8.14 -8.03 -3.27
N MET A 66 7.77 -6.74 -3.27
CA MET A 66 8.42 -5.73 -2.44
C MET A 66 8.30 -6.05 -0.95
N ARG A 67 7.12 -6.46 -0.49
CA ARG A 67 6.86 -6.88 0.90
C ARG A 67 7.74 -8.07 1.29
N ARG A 68 7.88 -9.06 0.42
CA ARG A 68 8.75 -10.22 0.65
C ARG A 68 10.21 -9.79 0.82
N LEU A 69 10.72 -8.93 -0.07
CA LEU A 69 12.10 -8.42 0.03
C LEU A 69 12.32 -7.58 1.29
N PHE A 70 11.37 -6.71 1.63
CA PHE A 70 11.42 -5.87 2.83
C PHE A 70 11.48 -6.71 4.11
N LEU A 71 10.65 -7.75 4.23
CA LEU A 71 10.67 -8.63 5.41
C LEU A 71 11.98 -9.41 5.53
N ILE A 72 12.53 -9.89 4.41
CA ILE A 72 13.83 -10.59 4.40
C ILE A 72 14.96 -9.66 4.84
N GLN A 73 14.99 -8.43 4.32
CA GLN A 73 16.02 -7.45 4.68
C GLN A 73 15.98 -7.12 6.17
N ASN A 74 14.79 -6.80 6.71
CA ASN A 74 14.64 -6.46 8.13
C ASN A 74 14.95 -7.64 9.06
N TYR A 75 14.65 -8.88 8.65
CA TYR A 75 15.02 -10.07 9.39
C TYR A 75 16.54 -10.26 9.43
N ASN A 76 17.24 -10.04 8.31
CA ASN A 76 18.70 -10.23 8.23
C ASN A 76 19.52 -9.10 8.87
N THR A 77 18.89 -7.97 9.18
CA THR A 77 19.52 -6.83 9.88
C THR A 77 19.21 -6.79 11.38
N SER A 78 18.42 -7.74 11.88
CA SER A 78 18.12 -7.92 13.31
C SER A 78 19.07 -8.93 13.95
#